data_AF-A0AAE4ZVJ6-F1
#
_entry.id   AF-A0AAE4ZVJ6-F1
#
_cell.length_a   1.000
_cell.length_b   1.000
_cell.length_c   1.000
_cell.angle_alpha   90.00
_cell.angle_beta   90.00
_cell.angle_gamma   90.00
#
_symmetry.space_group_name_H-M   'P 1'
#
loop_
_entity.id
_entity.type
_entity.pdbx_description
1 polymer ?
#
loop_
_entity_poly.entity_id
_entity_poly.type
_entity_poly.pdbx_seq_one_letter_code
_entity_poly.pdbx_strand_id
1 'polypeptide(L)'
;MLLRPEGRFVFSIMHPCFNNPSGIMMGEVEDRGGTLVTTYSVKTSRYLTSFTQLGVAIPGQPVPHPYFHRSLSTLLGAAFKAGFVLDGIEERAFPPEYGGGSLPISWNGRFSEIPPVLVARLVLR
;
A
#
# COMPACT_ATOMS: atom_id res chain seq x y z
N MET A 1 2.48 29.38 5.65
CA MET A 1 2.96 27.98 5.67
C MET A 1 2.75 27.41 7.08
N LEU A 2 2.25 26.18 7.24
CA LEU A 2 1.86 25.62 8.55
C LEU A 2 3.05 25.05 9.36
N LEU A 3 4.12 24.63 8.68
CA LEU A 3 5.31 24.06 9.32
C LEU A 3 6.32 25.16 9.65
N ARG A 4 7.00 25.02 10.80
CA ARG A 4 8.20 25.80 11.14
C ARG A 4 9.37 25.37 10.24
N PRO A 5 10.43 26.19 10.11
CA PRO A 5 11.69 25.74 9.49
C PRO A 5 12.16 24.40 10.07
N GLU A 6 12.67 23.49 9.23
CA GLU A 6 13.04 22.10 9.58
C GLU A 6 11.88 21.25 10.13
N GLY A 7 10.63 21.71 9.96
CA GLY A 7 9.43 20.99 10.35
C GLY A 7 9.30 19.67 9.58
N ARG A 8 8.92 18.61 10.31
CA ARG A 8 8.71 17.27 9.77
C ARG A 8 7.23 17.06 9.44
N PHE A 9 6.98 16.49 8.28
CA PHE A 9 5.67 15.94 7.91
C PHE A 9 5.81 14.42 7.74
N VAL A 10 5.26 13.68 8.70
CA VAL A 10 5.23 12.20 8.69
C VAL A 10 3.83 11.75 8.34
N PHE A 11 3.69 10.83 7.40
CA PHE A 11 2.40 10.29 7.00
C PHE A 11 2.48 8.81 6.65
N SER A 12 1.34 8.13 6.72
CA SER A 12 1.16 6.76 6.24
C SER A 12 0.01 6.69 5.25
N ILE A 13 0.18 5.92 4.18
CA ILE A 13 -0.86 5.65 3.18
C ILE A 13 -0.88 4.18 2.82
N MET A 14 -1.96 3.74 2.17
CA MET A 14 -1.94 2.47 1.44
C MET A 14 -0.83 2.52 0.40
N HIS A 15 -0.02 1.47 0.32
CA HIS A 15 1.13 1.44 -0.57
C HIS A 15 0.68 1.56 -2.03
N PRO A 16 1.07 2.61 -2.78
CA PRO A 16 0.54 2.83 -4.12
C PRO A 16 0.75 1.65 -5.08
N CYS A 17 1.85 0.90 -4.92
CA CYS A 17 2.16 -0.23 -5.80
C CYS A 17 1.32 -1.48 -5.49
N PHE A 18 1.00 -1.72 -4.22
CA PHE A 18 0.54 -3.03 -3.74
C PHE A 18 -0.86 -3.01 -3.12
N ASN A 19 -1.28 -1.88 -2.58
CA ASN A 19 -2.57 -1.73 -1.92
C ASN A 19 -3.29 -0.53 -2.54
N ASN A 20 -3.55 -0.60 -3.84
CA ASN A 20 -4.37 0.38 -4.54
C ASN A 20 -5.65 -0.29 -5.05
N PRO A 21 -6.68 0.48 -5.47
CA PRO A 21 -7.97 -0.10 -5.87
C PRO A 21 -7.95 -1.02 -7.10
N SER A 22 -6.86 -1.02 -7.88
CA SER A 22 -6.66 -1.96 -8.98
C SER A 22 -5.85 -3.21 -8.60
N GLY A 23 -5.40 -3.27 -7.35
CA GLY A 23 -4.67 -4.40 -6.78
C GLY A 23 -5.61 -5.58 -6.52
N ILE A 24 -5.22 -6.74 -7.03
CA ILE A 24 -5.90 -8.01 -6.81
C ILE A 24 -4.93 -8.91 -6.04
N MET A 25 -5.33 -9.35 -4.85
CA MET A 25 -4.58 -10.33 -4.07
C MET A 25 -4.87 -11.74 -4.61
N MET A 26 -3.83 -12.55 -4.76
CA MET A 26 -3.90 -13.89 -5.34
C MET A 26 -3.16 -14.91 -4.48
N GLY A 27 -3.61 -16.16 -4.53
CA GLY A 27 -2.91 -17.33 -4.01
C GLY A 27 -2.95 -18.41 -5.09
N GLU A 28 -1.78 -18.77 -5.62
CA GLU A 28 -1.62 -19.69 -6.74
C GLU A 28 -0.95 -20.97 -6.24
N VAL A 29 -1.56 -22.11 -6.52
CA VAL A 29 -1.01 -23.43 -6.16
C VAL A 29 -0.32 -24.01 -7.38
N GLU A 30 0.93 -24.43 -7.22
CA GLU A 30 1.67 -25.15 -8.24
C GLU A 30 2.36 -26.39 -7.66
N ASP A 31 2.53 -27.40 -8.51
CA ASP A 31 3.35 -28.57 -8.19
C ASP A 31 4.82 -28.22 -8.49
N ARG A 32 5.66 -28.25 -7.46
CA ARG A 32 7.11 -28.17 -7.57
C ARG A 32 7.74 -29.53 -7.25
N GLY A 33 7.74 -30.42 -8.24
CA GLY A 33 8.39 -31.72 -8.15
C GLY A 33 7.71 -32.70 -7.18
N GLY A 34 6.39 -32.81 -7.25
CA GLY A 34 5.52 -33.60 -6.38
C GLY A 34 5.09 -32.90 -5.10
N THR A 35 5.53 -31.64 -4.88
CA THR A 35 5.16 -30.84 -3.71
C THR A 35 4.25 -29.70 -4.11
N LEU A 36 3.01 -29.67 -3.60
CA LEU A 36 2.11 -28.55 -3.81
C LEU A 36 2.58 -27.34 -2.97
N VAL A 37 2.89 -26.24 -3.64
CA VAL A 37 3.30 -24.97 -3.02
C VAL A 37 2.28 -23.90 -3.36
N THR A 38 1.84 -23.13 -2.37
CA THR A 38 1.03 -21.94 -2.59
C THR A 38 1.91 -20.69 -2.59
N THR A 39 1.89 -19.92 -3.68
CA THR A 39 2.54 -18.62 -3.80
C THR A 39 1.51 -17.52 -3.69
N TYR A 40 1.75 -16.53 -2.84
CA TYR A 40 0.88 -15.38 -2.67
C TYR A 40 1.44 -14.16 -3.39
N SER A 41 0.59 -13.46 -4.14
CA SER A 41 1.02 -12.35 -5.00
C SER A 41 -0.04 -11.25 -5.08
N VAL A 42 0.38 -10.05 -5.49
CA VAL A 42 -0.52 -8.94 -5.81
C VAL A 42 -0.37 -8.58 -7.28
N LYS A 43 -1.49 -8.59 -8.00
CA LYS A 43 -1.57 -8.15 -9.39
C LYS A 43 -2.14 -6.73 -9.46
N THR A 44 -1.34 -5.78 -9.93
CA THR A 44 -1.75 -4.39 -10.13
C THR A 44 -1.92 -4.10 -11.63
N SER A 45 -3.15 -3.76 -12.05
CA SER A 45 -3.45 -3.50 -13.46
C SER A 45 -3.41 -2.01 -13.85
N ARG A 46 -3.54 -1.10 -12.88
CA ARG A 46 -3.62 0.34 -13.14
C ARG A 46 -2.83 1.14 -12.10
N TYR A 47 -1.52 1.20 -12.28
CA TYR A 47 -0.63 1.92 -11.36
C TYR A 47 -0.36 3.38 -11.76
N LEU A 48 -0.05 3.66 -13.02
CA LEU A 48 0.46 4.99 -13.42
C LEU A 48 -0.63 6.05 -13.52
N THR A 49 -1.80 5.70 -14.08
CA THR A 49 -2.90 6.65 -14.28
C THR A 49 -3.65 6.87 -12.97
N SER A 50 -3.75 8.14 -12.53
CA SER A 50 -4.55 8.53 -11.36
C SER A 50 -6.03 8.25 -11.56
N PHE A 51 -6.72 7.75 -10.53
CA PHE A 51 -8.16 7.50 -10.59
C PHE A 51 -8.81 7.48 -9.21
N THR A 52 -10.13 7.44 -9.20
CA THR A 52 -10.95 7.29 -7.98
C THR A 52 -11.84 6.07 -8.15
N GLN A 53 -11.99 5.29 -7.08
CA GLN A 53 -12.87 4.13 -7.05
C GLN A 53 -13.54 4.01 -5.70
N LEU A 54 -14.84 3.67 -5.68
CA LEU A 54 -15.54 3.35 -4.45
C LEU A 54 -15.10 1.97 -3.95
N GLY A 55 -14.85 1.85 -2.65
CA GLY A 55 -14.46 0.58 -2.05
C GLY A 55 -14.84 0.43 -0.58
N VAL A 56 -14.57 -0.76 -0.07
CA VAL A 56 -14.82 -1.17 1.32
C VAL A 56 -13.49 -1.13 2.08
N ALA A 57 -13.40 -0.31 3.13
CA ALA A 57 -12.27 -0.33 4.08
C ALA A 57 -12.50 -1.36 5.17
N ILE A 58 -13.75 -1.42 5.66
CA ILE A 58 -14.13 -2.28 6.76
C ILE A 58 -15.32 -3.12 6.28
N PRO A 59 -15.23 -4.47 6.32
CA PRO A 59 -16.35 -5.34 6.02
C PRO A 59 -17.58 -4.94 6.83
N GLY A 60 -18.72 -4.75 6.16
CA GLY A 60 -19.97 -4.33 6.80
C GLY A 60 -20.17 -2.82 6.98
N GLN A 61 -19.25 -1.96 6.47
CA GLN A 61 -19.50 -0.50 6.48
C GLN A 61 -20.77 -0.16 5.68
N PRO A 62 -21.57 0.84 6.11
CA PRO A 62 -22.89 1.11 5.53
C PRO A 62 -22.82 1.68 4.10
N VAL A 63 -21.76 2.43 3.78
CA VAL A 63 -21.58 3.09 2.49
C VAL A 63 -20.14 2.90 2.03
N PRO A 64 -19.89 2.54 0.75
CA PRO A 64 -18.54 2.53 0.21
C PRO A 64 -17.95 3.94 0.20
N HIS A 65 -16.66 4.09 0.47
CA HIS A 65 -15.98 5.40 0.44
C HIS A 65 -15.02 5.47 -0.75
N PRO A 66 -14.70 6.68 -1.23
CA PRO A 66 -13.79 6.85 -2.36
C PRO A 66 -12.33 6.61 -1.95
N TYR A 67 -11.64 5.77 -2.71
CA TYR A 67 -10.18 5.66 -2.73
C TYR A 67 -9.61 6.52 -3.85
N PHE A 68 -8.61 7.34 -3.53
CA PHE A 68 -7.95 8.23 -4.48
C PHE A 68 -6.57 7.69 -4.82
N HIS A 69 -6.49 6.90 -5.89
CA HIS A 69 -5.21 6.33 -6.33
C HIS A 69 -4.32 7.38 -6.98
N ARG A 70 -3.06 7.44 -6.55
CA ARG A 70 -1.98 8.26 -7.12
C ARG A 70 -0.70 7.43 -7.09
N SER A 71 0.11 7.51 -8.15
CA SER A 71 1.43 6.87 -8.16
C SER A 71 2.38 7.54 -7.15
N LEU A 72 3.46 6.84 -6.76
CA LEU A 72 4.51 7.42 -5.91
C LEU A 72 5.07 8.72 -6.51
N SER A 73 5.35 8.72 -7.81
CA SER A 73 5.87 9.90 -8.51
C SER A 73 4.90 11.08 -8.47
N THR A 74 3.58 10.82 -8.54
CA THR A 74 2.57 11.88 -8.40
C THR A 74 2.54 12.45 -6.98
N LEU A 75 2.55 11.58 -5.96
CA LEU A 75 2.47 12.00 -4.56
C LEU A 75 3.75 12.72 -4.11
N LEU A 76 4.90 12.08 -4.27
CA LEU A 76 6.18 12.63 -3.85
C LEU A 76 6.62 13.79 -4.73
N GLY A 77 6.30 13.76 -6.03
CA GLY A 77 6.58 14.88 -6.93
C GLY A 77 5.88 16.18 -6.52
N ALA A 78 4.68 16.10 -5.94
CA ALA A 78 4.00 17.27 -5.37
C ALA A 78 4.75 17.82 -4.14
N ALA A 79 5.23 16.94 -3.27
CA ALA A 79 6.04 17.32 -2.11
C ALA A 79 7.37 17.96 -2.54
N PHE A 80 8.08 17.35 -3.49
CA PHE A 80 9.37 17.85 -3.98
C PHE A 80 9.24 19.23 -4.64
N LYS A 81 8.19 19.46 -5.42
CA LYS A 81 7.89 20.79 -6.00
C LYS A 81 7.61 21.85 -4.93
N ALA A 82 7.13 21.43 -3.76
CA ALA A 82 6.87 22.30 -2.62
C ALA A 82 8.10 22.52 -1.71
N GLY A 83 9.29 22.05 -2.11
CA GLY A 83 10.54 22.21 -1.35
C GLY A 83 10.77 21.16 -0.27
N PHE A 84 9.91 20.14 -0.19
CA PHE A 84 10.14 19.04 0.75
C PHE A 84 11.21 18.08 0.22
N VAL A 85 12.00 17.54 1.15
CA VAL A 85 12.92 16.43 0.92
C VAL A 85 12.36 15.21 1.64
N LEU A 86 12.32 14.07 0.95
CA LEU A 86 12.05 12.77 1.59
C LEU A 86 13.31 12.30 2.30
N ASP A 87 13.28 12.29 3.63
CA ASP A 87 14.42 11.91 4.48
C ASP A 87 14.16 10.65 5.31
N GLY A 88 13.02 9.99 5.09
CA GLY A 88 12.67 8.72 5.72
C GLY A 88 11.57 7.99 4.97
N ILE A 89 11.72 6.69 4.85
CA ILE A 89 10.75 5.77 4.25
C ILE A 89 10.73 4.47 5.04
N GLU A 90 9.54 3.91 5.24
CA GLU A 90 9.34 2.58 5.77
C GLU A 90 8.21 1.88 4.99
N GLU A 91 8.50 0.69 4.49
CA GLU A 91 7.55 -0.20 3.82
C GLU A 91 7.33 -1.41 4.73
N ARG A 92 6.13 -1.54 5.28
CA ARG A 92 5.85 -2.54 6.32
C ARG A 92 4.78 -3.52 5.86
N ALA A 93 5.12 -4.80 5.92
CA ALA A 93 4.21 -5.93 5.78
C ALA A 93 3.89 -6.56 7.14
N PHE A 94 2.89 -7.46 7.15
CA PHE A 94 2.64 -8.29 8.32
C PHE A 94 3.75 -9.34 8.48
N PRO A 95 4.18 -9.68 9.70
CA PRO A 95 5.19 -10.70 9.89
C PRO A 95 4.63 -12.09 9.49
N PRO A 96 5.47 -13.05 9.05
CA PRO A 96 5.02 -14.34 8.53
C PRO A 96 4.10 -15.14 9.47
N GLU A 97 4.30 -15.00 10.79
CA GLU A 97 3.53 -15.66 11.84
C GLU A 97 2.13 -15.06 12.06
N TYR A 98 1.83 -13.90 11.47
CA TYR A 98 0.54 -13.25 11.66
C TYR A 98 -0.56 -13.96 10.86
N GLY A 99 -1.36 -14.78 11.54
CA GLY A 99 -2.49 -15.52 10.95
C GLY A 99 -3.80 -14.73 10.78
N GLY A 100 -3.81 -13.41 11.00
CA GLY A 100 -5.03 -12.60 11.00
C GLY A 100 -5.73 -12.47 9.63
N GLY A 101 -6.87 -11.77 9.64
CA GLY A 101 -7.71 -11.54 8.46
C GLY A 101 -9.09 -12.19 8.60
N SER A 102 -10.09 -11.64 7.89
CA SER A 102 -11.49 -12.08 7.94
C SER A 102 -11.93 -12.84 6.68
N LEU A 103 -11.09 -12.89 5.65
CA LEU A 103 -11.36 -13.53 4.37
C LEU A 103 -10.29 -14.58 4.02
N PRO A 104 -10.61 -15.57 3.16
CA PRO A 104 -9.65 -16.58 2.72
C PRO A 104 -8.35 -16.00 2.18
N ILE A 105 -8.43 -14.86 1.48
CA ILE A 105 -7.29 -14.05 1.04
C ILE A 105 -7.43 -12.67 1.70
N SER A 106 -6.49 -12.34 2.58
CA SER A 106 -6.43 -11.08 3.33
C SER A 106 -4.97 -10.68 3.52
N TRP A 107 -4.70 -9.40 3.75
CA TRP A 107 -3.41 -8.95 4.22
C TRP A 107 -3.07 -9.60 5.57
N ASN A 108 -2.10 -10.51 5.55
CA ASN A 108 -1.58 -11.23 6.71
C ASN A 108 -0.18 -11.79 6.41
N GLY A 109 0.34 -12.65 7.27
CA GLY A 109 1.68 -13.23 7.14
C GLY A 109 1.92 -14.01 5.85
N ARG A 110 0.87 -14.41 5.11
CA ARG A 110 1.02 -15.03 3.78
C ARG A 110 1.54 -14.04 2.73
N PHE A 111 1.35 -12.74 2.96
CA PHE A 111 1.84 -11.63 2.15
C PHE A 111 3.01 -10.90 2.84
N SER A 112 3.82 -11.60 3.65
CA SER A 112 4.87 -10.96 4.47
C SER A 112 5.95 -10.22 3.68
N GLU A 113 6.10 -10.54 2.40
CA GLU A 113 7.06 -9.89 1.49
C GLU A 113 6.44 -8.74 0.68
N ILE A 114 5.13 -8.46 0.84
CA ILE A 114 4.41 -7.44 0.07
C ILE A 114 3.82 -6.39 1.03
N PRO A 115 4.39 -5.18 1.11
CA PRO A 115 3.97 -4.17 2.08
C PRO A 115 2.66 -3.49 1.64
N PRO A 116 1.55 -3.60 2.39
CA PRO A 116 0.33 -2.88 2.08
C PRO A 116 0.35 -1.41 2.50
N VAL A 117 1.37 -0.97 3.24
CA VAL A 117 1.49 0.39 3.79
C VAL A 117 2.84 0.99 3.45
N LEU A 118 2.81 2.26 3.05
CA LEU A 118 3.97 3.12 2.96
C LEU A 118 3.91 4.15 4.09
N VAL A 119 5.00 4.30 4.84
CA VAL A 119 5.23 5.42 5.76
C VAL A 119 6.36 6.27 5.21
N ALA A 120 6.17 7.58 5.19
CA ALA A 120 7.15 8.53 4.67
C ALA A 120 7.31 9.72 5.61
N ARG A 121 8.52 10.23 5.68
CA ARG A 121 8.86 11.47 6.38
C ARG A 121 9.46 12.48 5.40
N LEU A 122 8.84 13.64 5.37
CA LEU A 122 9.25 14.79 4.59
C LEU A 122 9.77 15.88 5.54
N VAL A 123 10.82 16.57 5.13
CA VAL A 123 11.34 17.76 5.80
C VAL A 123 11.34 18.92 4.83
N LEU A 124 10.88 20.08 5.26
CA LEU A 124 10.97 21.29 4.45
C LEU A 124 12.38 21.85 4.56
N ARG A 125 13.07 21.99 3.42
CA ARG A 125 14.37 22.64 3.31
C ARG A 125 14.31 23.86 2.40
#